data_AF-A0A1Q2GZ71-F1
#
_entry.id   AF-A0A1Q2GZ71-F1
#
_cell.length_a   1.000
_cell.length_b   1.000
_cell.length_c   1.000
_cell.angle_alpha   90.00
_cell.angle_beta   90.00
_cell.angle_gamma   90.00
#
_symmetry.space_group_name_H-M   'P 1'
#
loop_
_entity.id
_entity.type
_entity.pdbx_description
1 polymer ?
#
loop_
_entity_poly.entity_id
_entity_poly.type
_entity_poly.pdbx_seq_one_letter_code
_entity_poly.pdbx_strand_id
1 'polypeptide(L)'
;MIISLIIGGLIFCGVSVFCFYKANYCACTRAGQCDNPVNHYWVGAMFSALISLALCCLALHVEWGTLLWLILMGSCFLGAFISSKQYQYKQCKKTTQASALLTNEIS
;
A
#
# COMPACT_ATOMS: atom_id res chain seq x y z
N MET A 1 -23.01 -1.13 15.03
CA MET A 1 -23.11 -0.78 13.61
C MET A 1 -22.02 0.18 13.17
N ILE A 2 -21.89 1.36 13.79
CA ILE A 2 -20.87 2.37 13.45
C ILE A 2 -19.43 1.82 13.51
N ILE A 3 -19.04 1.20 14.62
CA ILE A 3 -17.69 0.64 14.81
C ILE A 3 -17.34 -0.39 13.72
N SER A 4 -18.27 -1.28 13.39
CA SER A 4 -18.08 -2.30 12.35
C SER A 4 -17.86 -1.68 10.97
N LEU A 5 -18.57 -0.60 10.64
CA LEU A 5 -18.39 0.16 9.40
C LEU A 5 -17.01 0.83 9.35
N ILE A 6 -16.54 1.41 10.46
CA ILE A 6 -15.20 2.01 10.57
C ILE A 6 -14.10 0.96 10.39
N ILE A 7 -14.24 -0.21 11.04
CA ILE A 7 -13.29 -1.32 10.87
C ILE A 7 -13.27 -1.79 9.41
N GLY A 8 -14.45 -1.92 8.78
CA GLY A 8 -14.55 -2.22 7.35
C GLY A 8 -13.81 -1.19 6.49
N GLY A 9 -14.03 0.11 6.75
CA GLY A 9 -13.34 1.20 6.08
C GLY A 9 -11.82 1.11 6.22
N LEU A 10 -11.32 0.84 7.44
CA LEU A 10 -9.88 0.64 7.69
C LEU A 10 -9.31 -0.53 6.87
N ILE A 11 -10.01 -1.67 6.80
CA ILE A 11 -9.58 -2.84 6.02
C ILE A 11 -9.49 -2.46 4.53
N PHE A 12 -10.51 -1.81 3.98
CA PHE A 12 -10.52 -1.39 2.59
C PHE A 12 -9.47 -0.30 2.28
N CYS A 13 -9.18 0.61 3.22
CA CYS A 13 -8.02 1.53 3.11
C CYS A 13 -6.71 0.76 2.98
N GLY A 14 -6.49 -0.25 3.83
CA GLY A 14 -5.30 -1.11 3.78
C GLY A 14 -5.16 -1.84 2.45
N VAL A 15 -6.25 -2.43 1.95
CA VAL A 15 -6.31 -3.09 0.63
C VAL A 15 -6.00 -2.10 -0.49
N SER A 16 -6.55 -0.89 -0.42
CA SER A 16 -6.30 0.16 -1.42
C SER A 16 -4.82 0.51 -1.51
N VAL A 17 -4.20 0.80 -0.37
CA VAL A 17 -2.78 1.14 -0.31
C VAL A 17 -1.91 -0.04 -0.75
N PHE A 18 -2.23 -1.27 -0.37
CA PHE A 18 -1.51 -2.46 -0.84
C PHE A 18 -1.54 -2.58 -2.37
N CYS A 19 -2.73 -2.48 -2.97
CA CYS A 19 -2.91 -2.52 -4.41
C CYS A 19 -2.15 -1.38 -5.10
N PHE A 20 -2.19 -0.18 -4.53
CA PHE A 20 -1.45 0.98 -5.04
C PHE A 20 0.07 0.72 -5.06
N TYR A 21 0.65 0.29 -3.94
CA TYR A 21 2.10 0.00 -3.87
C TYR A 21 2.50 -1.12 -4.82
N LYS A 22 1.67 -2.17 -4.94
CA LYS A 22 1.92 -3.28 -5.85
C LYS A 22 1.87 -2.84 -7.32
N ALA A 23 0.89 -2.00 -7.67
CA ALA A 23 0.78 -1.43 -9.01
C ALA A 23 2.02 -0.61 -9.39
N ASN A 24 2.50 0.24 -8.46
CA ASN A 24 3.70 1.05 -8.66
C ASN A 24 4.99 0.20 -8.72
N TYR A 25 5.12 -0.82 -7.87
CA TYR A 25 6.25 -1.74 -7.92
C TYR A 25 6.34 -2.49 -9.26
N CYS A 26 5.20 -2.94 -9.78
CA CYS A 26 5.10 -3.57 -11.10
C CYS A 26 5.53 -2.62 -12.21
N ALA A 27 5.09 -1.35 -12.18
CA ALA A 27 5.49 -0.34 -13.15
C ALA A 27 7.00 -0.07 -13.12
N CYS A 28 7.63 -0.06 -11.93
CA CYS A 28 9.06 0.23 -11.78
C CYS A 28 9.99 -0.94 -12.12
N THR A 29 9.59 -2.20 -11.86
CA THR A 29 10.49 -3.38 -11.98
C THR A 29 10.27 -4.22 -13.23
N ARG A 30 9.12 -4.06 -13.88
CA ARG A 30 8.73 -4.84 -15.07
C ARG A 30 8.12 -3.95 -16.16
N ALA A 31 8.78 -2.84 -16.46
CA ALA A 31 8.45 -2.01 -17.61
C ALA A 31 8.47 -2.90 -18.88
N GLY A 32 7.31 -3.09 -19.52
CA GLY A 32 7.14 -3.98 -20.68
C GLY A 32 6.51 -5.36 -20.42
N GLN A 33 6.32 -5.80 -19.17
CA GLN A 33 5.48 -7.00 -18.87
C GLN A 33 4.17 -6.65 -18.16
N CYS A 34 4.05 -5.43 -17.66
CA CYS A 34 2.82 -4.88 -17.11
C CYS A 34 2.17 -3.90 -18.09
N ASP A 35 2.15 -4.26 -19.38
CA ASP A 35 1.60 -3.46 -20.49
C ASP A 35 0.07 -3.43 -20.45
N ASN A 36 -0.49 -2.89 -19.37
CA ASN A 36 -1.86 -2.42 -19.37
C ASN A 36 -1.95 -1.03 -18.74
N PRO A 37 -2.51 -0.04 -19.49
CA PRO A 37 -2.96 1.27 -19.07
C PRO A 37 -3.13 1.51 -17.58
N VAL A 38 -3.99 0.60 -17.12
CA VAL A 38 -4.56 0.52 -15.80
C VAL A 38 -4.39 -0.95 -15.40
N ASN A 39 -3.27 -1.24 -14.75
CA ASN A 39 -3.06 -2.56 -14.15
C ASN A 39 -4.27 -2.90 -13.24
N HIS A 40 -4.70 -4.16 -13.17
CA HIS A 40 -5.84 -4.58 -12.35
C HIS A 40 -5.70 -4.11 -10.88
N TYR A 41 -4.46 -3.97 -10.41
CA TYR A 41 -4.13 -3.41 -9.10
C TYR A 41 -4.46 -1.90 -8.97
N TRP A 42 -4.31 -1.08 -10.02
CA TRP A 42 -4.76 0.32 -10.00
C TRP A 42 -6.28 0.40 -9.85
N VAL A 43 -7.03 -0.43 -10.60
CA VAL A 43 -8.50 -0.50 -10.48
C VAL A 43 -8.89 -0.95 -9.07
N GLY A 44 -8.24 -1.99 -8.55
CA GLY A 44 -8.48 -2.50 -7.20
C GLY A 44 -8.20 -1.45 -6.12
N ALA A 45 -7.15 -0.63 -6.29
CA ALA A 45 -6.82 0.46 -5.38
C ALA A 45 -7.93 1.51 -5.35
N MET A 46 -8.40 1.97 -6.51
CA MET A 46 -9.49 2.96 -6.61
C MET A 46 -10.80 2.42 -6.07
N PHE A 47 -11.17 1.20 -6.44
CA PHE A 47 -12.43 0.59 -6.02
C PHE A 47 -12.51 0.39 -4.50
N SER A 48 -11.45 -0.15 -3.89
CA SER A 48 -11.39 -0.30 -2.43
C SER A 48 -11.35 1.04 -1.69
N ALA A 49 -10.71 2.06 -2.25
CA ALA A 49 -10.74 3.41 -1.69
C ALA A 49 -12.17 3.98 -1.64
N LEU A 50 -12.95 3.80 -2.71
CA LEU A 50 -14.34 4.23 -2.80
C LEU A 50 -15.25 3.48 -1.82
N ILE A 51 -15.06 2.16 -1.68
CA ILE A 51 -15.80 1.37 -0.68
C ILE A 51 -15.49 1.89 0.74
N SER A 52 -14.22 2.13 1.04
CA SER A 52 -13.84 2.68 2.34
C SER A 52 -14.48 4.03 2.62
N LEU A 53 -14.48 4.93 1.63
CA LEU A 53 -15.11 6.24 1.74
C LEU A 53 -16.61 6.10 2.00
N ALA A 54 -17.31 5.23 1.26
CA ALA A 54 -18.72 4.96 1.46
C ALA A 54 -19.01 4.45 2.88
N LEU A 55 -18.21 3.51 3.39
CA LEU A 55 -18.35 2.98 4.75
C LEU A 55 -18.14 4.06 5.81
N CYS A 56 -17.16 4.94 5.63
CA CYS A 56 -16.91 6.05 6.55
C CYS A 56 -18.04 7.08 6.53
N CYS A 57 -18.56 7.43 5.35
CA CYS A 57 -19.70 8.34 5.20
C CYS A 57 -21.00 7.75 5.77
N LEU A 58 -21.24 6.45 5.60
CA LEU A 58 -22.38 5.76 6.22
C LEU A 58 -22.27 5.71 7.76
N ALA A 59 -21.05 5.71 8.29
CA ALA A 59 -20.80 5.64 9.72
C ALA A 59 -20.91 7.00 10.43
N LEU A 60 -20.44 8.09 9.81
CA LEU A 60 -20.31 9.41 10.45
C LEU A 60 -20.97 10.58 9.69
N HIS A 61 -21.76 10.33 8.65
CA HIS A 61 -22.24 11.35 7.70
C HIS A 61 -21.10 11.90 6.82
N VAL A 62 -21.44 12.58 5.72
CA VAL A 62 -20.49 12.86 4.62
C VAL A 62 -19.24 13.64 5.07
N GLU A 63 -19.41 14.71 5.86
CA GLU A 63 -18.30 15.58 6.26
C GLU A 63 -17.30 14.87 7.19
N TRP A 64 -17.79 14.35 8.32
CA TRP A 64 -16.96 13.65 9.30
C TRP A 64 -16.44 12.31 8.78
N GLY A 65 -17.23 11.61 7.96
CA GLY A 65 -16.82 10.38 7.30
C GLY A 65 -15.69 10.61 6.30
N THR A 66 -15.75 11.67 5.51
CA THR A 66 -14.66 12.03 4.58
C THR A 66 -13.40 12.43 5.34
N LEU A 67 -13.52 13.22 6.40
CA LEU A 67 -12.38 13.57 7.27
C LEU A 67 -11.73 12.33 7.88
N LEU A 68 -12.52 11.41 8.43
CA LEU A 68 -12.01 10.15 8.96
C LEU A 68 -11.31 9.33 7.87
N TRP A 69 -11.93 9.21 6.69
CA TRP A 69 -11.36 8.49 5.56
C TRP A 69 -9.99 9.05 5.14
N LEU A 70 -9.83 10.38 5.10
CA LEU A 70 -8.56 11.03 4.80
C LEU A 70 -7.47 10.67 5.83
N ILE A 71 -7.82 10.67 7.13
CA ILE A 71 -6.90 10.28 8.22
C ILE A 71 -6.51 8.80 8.08
N LEU A 72 -7.48 7.92 7.81
CA LEU A 72 -7.24 6.49 7.63
C LEU A 72 -6.36 6.22 6.40
N MET A 73 -6.68 6.82 5.25
CA MET A 73 -5.86 6.68 4.05
C MET A 73 -4.45 7.22 4.26
N GLY A 74 -4.32 8.43 4.81
CA GLY A 74 -3.02 9.05 5.09
C GLY A 74 -2.15 8.22 6.03
N SER A 75 -2.73 7.67 7.10
CA SER A 75 -2.02 6.80 8.04
C SER A 75 -1.63 5.45 7.41
N CYS A 76 -2.51 4.83 6.60
CA CYS A 76 -2.16 3.62 5.85
C CYS A 76 -1.03 3.87 4.85
N PHE A 77 -1.04 5.00 4.13
CA PHE A 77 0.05 5.39 3.23
C PHE A 77 1.36 5.62 3.97
N LEU A 78 1.33 6.34 5.09
CA LEU A 78 2.53 6.59 5.90
C LEU A 78 3.11 5.28 6.45
N GLY A 79 2.26 4.38 6.93
CA GLY A 79 2.67 3.05 7.39
C GLY A 79 3.29 2.20 6.28
N ALA A 80 2.66 2.19 5.10
CA ALA A 80 3.20 1.48 3.94
C ALA A 80 4.54 2.08 3.46
N PHE A 81 4.67 3.41 3.49
CA PHE A 81 5.91 4.10 3.16
C PHE A 81 7.04 3.72 4.11
N ILE A 82 6.82 3.79 5.42
CA ILE A 82 7.80 3.38 6.43
C ILE A 82 8.18 1.90 6.26
N SER A 83 7.19 1.03 6.07
CA SER A 83 7.40 -0.41 5.85
C SER A 83 8.25 -0.68 4.60
N SER A 84 7.97 0.01 3.49
CA SER A 84 8.74 -0.13 2.25
C SER A 84 10.20 0.33 2.41
N LYS A 85 10.43 1.46 3.11
CA LYS A 85 11.79 1.94 3.45
C LYS A 85 12.56 0.93 4.30
N GLN A 86 11.91 0.35 5.31
CA GLN A 86 12.52 -0.68 6.16
C GLN A 86 12.83 -1.96 5.39
N TYR A 87 11.94 -2.38 4.49
CA TYR A 87 12.16 -3.56 3.64
C TYR A 87 13.35 -3.35 2.71
N GLN A 88 13.41 -2.21 2.00
CA GLN A 88 14.54 -1.84 1.14
C GLN A 88 15.87 -1.82 1.93
N TYR A 89 15.88 -1.22 3.12
CA TYR A 89 17.05 -1.21 3.99
C TYR A 89 17.51 -2.64 4.38
N LYS A 90 16.58 -3.51 4.78
CA LYS A 90 16.89 -4.91 5.09
C LYS A 90 17.42 -5.67 3.88
N GLN A 91 16.86 -5.43 2.70
CA GLN A 91 17.28 -6.08 1.46
C GLN A 91 18.68 -5.62 1.04
N CYS A 92 18.97 -4.32 1.08
CA CYS A 92 20.32 -3.79 0.87
C CYS A 92 21.33 -4.40 1.85
N LYS A 93 21.02 -4.43 3.15
CA LYS A 93 21.92 -5.02 4.16
C LYS A 93 22.21 -6.50 3.90
N LYS A 94 21.20 -7.28 3.47
CA LYS A 94 21.38 -8.68 3.08
C LYS A 94 22.25 -8.83 1.83
N THR A 95 22.04 -8.02 0.80
CA THR A 95 22.87 -8.03 -0.40
C THR A 95 24.32 -7.65 -0.08
N THR A 96 24.55 -6.62 0.73
CA THR A 96 25.90 -6.23 1.17
C THR A 96 26.58 -7.32 1.97
N GLN A 97 25.86 -8.01 2.86
CA GLN A 97 26.41 -9.15 3.62
C GLN A 97 26.73 -10.35 2.71
N ALA A 98 25.86 -10.66 1.74
CA ALA A 98 26.10 -11.73 0.77
C ALA A 98 27.29 -11.42 -0.16
N SER A 99 27.41 -10.17 -0.63
CA SER A 99 28.57 -9.70 -1.40
C SER A 99 29.85 -9.79 -0.58
N ALA A 100 29.84 -9.36 0.69
CA ALA A 100 31.02 -9.43 1.58
C ALA A 100 31.45 -10.88 1.91
N LEU A 101 30.49 -11.82 1.95
CA LEU A 101 30.77 -13.24 2.16
C LEU A 101 31.40 -13.87 0.90
N LEU A 102 30.88 -13.53 -0.29
CA LEU A 102 31.46 -13.95 -1.57
C LEU A 102 32.88 -13.43 -1.79
N THR A 103 33.22 -12.22 -1.35
CA THR A 103 34.59 -11.68 -1.49
C THR A 103 35.60 -12.39 -0.58
N ASN A 104 35.17 -12.94 0.56
CA ASN A 104 36.05 -13.66 1.48
C ASN A 104 36.34 -15.11 1.05
N GLU A 105 35.46 -15.72 0.24
CA GLU A 105 35.65 -17.10 -0.29
C GLU A 105 36.58 -17.14 -1.52
N ILE A 106 36.94 -15.97 -2.08
CA ILE A 106 37.78 -15.84 -3.29
C ILE A 106 39.24 -15.49 -2.94
N SER A 107 39.58 -15.31 -1.65
CA SER A 107 40.94 -14.98 -1.19
C SER A 107 41.70 -16.16 -0.58
#